data_AF-A0A1I5VIM6-F1
#
_entry.id   AF-A0A1I5VIM6-F1
#
_cell.length_a   1.000
_cell.length_b   1.000
_cell.length_c   1.000
_cell.angle_alpha   90.00
_cell.angle_beta   90.00
_cell.angle_gamma   90.00
#
_symmetry.space_group_name_H-M   'P 1'
#
loop_
_entity.id
_entity.type
_entity.pdbx_description
1 polymer ?
#
loop_
_entity_poly.entity_id
_entity_poly.type
_entity_poly.pdbx_seq_one_letter_code
_entity_poly.pdbx_strand_id
1 'polypeptide(L)'
;MKAIVSQLPPAHDGDDRVLATSRAVIQFDGVSAFVPVPVPPARYAEELGGSLRDWLGRESEAELPTVPAVEHGHPPARTRRVDRRPHPRGQPHRPARRRAHRRPAERTRPRTRPALPPAARRRLRIRRRPSHDPARTPDPASSPPRPGRRLLDRRGRPRRRAPRPRAPLSSRDVPWAALATDGACKPMRHLGLDDWPRLATMDEDAIHRLLVRREDWERHSDPAAQQLPRAQCHDDKGLVMLRRPGTMSTTT
;
A
#
# COMPACT_ATOMS: atom_id res chain seq x y z
N MET A 1 15.82 11.12 -12.50
CA MET A 1 15.79 9.64 -12.45
C MET A 1 14.94 9.15 -13.62
N LYS A 2 15.15 7.92 -14.11
CA LYS A 2 14.26 7.26 -15.07
C LYS A 2 13.28 6.39 -14.29
N ALA A 3 11.98 6.52 -14.58
CA ALA A 3 10.96 5.63 -14.09
C ALA A 3 10.73 4.50 -15.10
N ILE A 4 10.53 3.28 -14.60
CA ILE A 4 10.03 2.14 -15.34
C ILE A 4 8.77 1.71 -14.63
N VAL A 5 7.66 1.65 -15.35
CA VAL A 5 6.34 1.37 -14.81
C VAL A 5 5.85 0.09 -15.44
N SER A 6 5.30 -0.81 -14.64
CA SER A 6 4.52 -1.94 -15.15
C SER A 6 3.31 -2.16 -14.27
N GLN A 7 2.19 -2.49 -14.90
CA GLN A 7 0.92 -2.69 -14.23
C GLN A 7 0.14 -3.84 -14.87
N LEU A 8 -0.54 -4.63 -14.04
CA LEU A 8 -1.51 -5.67 -14.44
C LEU A 8 -2.76 -5.58 -13.57
N PRO A 9 -3.98 -5.66 -14.13
CA PRO A 9 -4.26 -5.65 -15.56
C PRO A 9 -3.85 -4.30 -16.19
N PRO A 10 -3.94 -4.13 -17.52
CA PRO A 10 -3.67 -2.84 -18.16
C PRO A 10 -4.41 -1.70 -17.45
N ALA A 11 -3.82 -0.50 -17.47
CA ALA A 11 -4.27 0.60 -16.62
C ALA A 11 -5.76 0.99 -16.78
N HIS A 12 -6.45 0.65 -17.87
CA HIS A 12 -7.88 0.95 -18.03
C HIS A 12 -8.81 -0.12 -17.40
N ASP A 13 -8.28 -1.30 -17.08
CA ASP A 13 -9.05 -2.46 -16.62
C ASP A 13 -8.97 -2.68 -15.10
N GLY A 14 -8.05 -2.01 -14.42
CA GLY A 14 -7.89 -2.09 -12.96
C GLY A 14 -8.48 -0.88 -12.23
N ASP A 15 -8.41 -0.91 -10.90
CA ASP A 15 -8.63 0.21 -9.98
C ASP A 15 -7.30 0.80 -9.46
N ASP A 16 -6.19 0.06 -9.57
CA ASP A 16 -4.85 0.61 -9.31
C ASP A 16 -4.44 1.59 -10.42
N ARG A 17 -3.75 2.67 -10.07
CA ARG A 17 -3.19 3.59 -11.08
C ARG A 17 -1.77 3.95 -10.73
N VAL A 18 -0.89 3.86 -11.73
CA VAL A 18 0.48 4.30 -11.61
C VAL A 18 0.79 5.31 -12.70
N LEU A 19 1.24 6.50 -12.28
CA LEU A 19 1.62 7.58 -13.16
C LEU A 19 3.04 8.02 -12.80
N ALA A 20 3.88 8.19 -13.82
CA ALA A 20 5.22 8.71 -13.65
C ALA A 20 5.37 10.04 -14.39
N THR A 21 6.12 10.95 -13.78
CA THR A 21 6.60 12.19 -14.39
C THR A 21 8.13 12.17 -14.39
N SER A 22 8.76 13.22 -14.92
CA SER A 22 10.22 13.38 -14.81
C SER A 22 10.72 13.53 -13.36
N ARG A 23 9.83 13.89 -12.42
CA ARG A 23 10.15 14.27 -11.04
C ARG A 23 9.40 13.49 -9.96
N ALA A 24 8.29 12.85 -10.30
CA ALA A 24 7.40 12.22 -9.33
C ALA A 24 6.84 10.90 -9.85
N VAL A 25 6.44 10.05 -8.91
CA VAL A 25 5.60 8.88 -9.15
C VAL A 25 4.37 9.04 -8.28
N ILE A 26 3.21 8.84 -8.89
CA ILE A 26 1.91 8.83 -8.22
C ILE A 26 1.38 7.41 -8.33
N GLN A 27 1.09 6.78 -7.21
CA GLN A 27 0.44 5.48 -7.16
C GLN A 27 -0.86 5.61 -6.37
N PHE A 28 -1.93 5.12 -6.97
CA PHE A 28 -3.19 4.87 -6.32
C PHE A 28 -3.34 3.36 -6.14
N ASP A 29 -3.51 2.95 -4.89
CA ASP A 29 -3.60 1.56 -4.45
C ASP A 29 -5.05 1.30 -4.02
N GLY A 30 -5.78 0.45 -4.75
CA GLY A 30 -7.14 0.04 -4.43
C GLY A 30 -8.17 1.18 -4.36
N VAL A 31 -8.24 2.02 -5.41
CA VAL A 31 -9.23 3.10 -5.44
C VAL A 31 -10.63 2.51 -5.42
N SER A 32 -11.38 2.82 -4.38
CA SER A 32 -12.72 2.28 -4.17
C SER A 32 -13.68 3.36 -3.65
N ALA A 33 -14.96 3.18 -3.94
CA ALA A 33 -16.01 4.04 -3.41
C ALA A 33 -16.67 3.38 -2.19
N PHE A 34 -16.76 4.11 -1.08
CA PHE A 34 -17.42 3.61 0.14
C PHE A 34 -18.94 3.46 -0.02
N VAL A 35 -19.54 4.26 -0.90
CA VAL A 35 -20.97 4.21 -1.26
C VAL A 35 -21.10 4.09 -2.77
N PRO A 36 -22.23 3.56 -3.28
CA PRO A 36 -22.50 3.61 -4.72
C PRO A 36 -22.44 5.06 -5.22
N VAL A 37 -21.56 5.30 -6.18
CA VAL A 37 -21.39 6.58 -6.86
C VAL A 37 -21.56 6.36 -8.37
N PRO A 38 -22.00 7.36 -9.13
CA PRO A 38 -22.21 7.22 -10.57
C PRO A 38 -20.90 7.20 -11.38
N VAL A 39 -19.76 7.41 -10.73
CA VAL A 39 -18.44 7.46 -11.37
C VAL A 39 -17.64 6.22 -10.95
N PRO A 40 -17.19 5.37 -11.89
CA PRO A 40 -16.31 4.26 -11.57
C PRO A 40 -15.03 4.73 -10.85
N PRO A 41 -14.56 4.04 -9.79
CA PRO A 41 -13.33 4.39 -9.07
C PRO A 41 -12.10 4.52 -9.97
N ALA A 42 -11.90 3.56 -10.88
CA ALA A 42 -10.95 3.61 -11.99
C ALA A 42 -10.90 4.97 -12.72
N ARG A 43 -12.06 5.52 -13.11
CA ARG A 43 -12.16 6.80 -13.82
C ARG A 43 -11.78 7.97 -12.92
N TYR A 44 -12.19 7.93 -11.65
CA TYR A 44 -11.79 8.95 -10.67
C TYR A 44 -10.27 8.97 -10.48
N ALA A 45 -9.64 7.81 -10.35
CA ALA A 45 -8.19 7.67 -10.20
C ALA A 45 -7.43 8.24 -11.40
N GLU A 46 -7.94 7.99 -12.61
CA GLU A 46 -7.38 8.52 -13.85
C GLU A 46 -7.46 10.05 -13.92
N GLU A 47 -8.64 10.65 -13.69
CA GLU A 47 -8.86 12.10 -13.73
C GLU A 47 -8.06 12.84 -12.65
N LEU A 48 -8.07 12.32 -11.42
CA LEU A 48 -7.30 12.88 -10.31
C LEU A 48 -5.79 12.76 -10.59
N GLY A 49 -5.36 11.59 -11.06
CA GLY A 49 -3.96 11.34 -11.39
C GLY A 49 -3.45 12.24 -12.51
N GLY A 50 -4.23 12.43 -13.56
CA GLY A 50 -3.94 13.38 -14.63
C GLY A 50 -3.80 14.81 -14.10
N SER A 51 -4.75 15.25 -13.28
CA SER A 51 -4.72 16.57 -12.65
C SER A 51 -3.48 16.78 -11.77
N LEU A 52 -3.12 15.79 -10.95
CA LEU A 52 -1.92 15.82 -10.10
C LEU A 52 -0.64 15.84 -10.93
N ARG A 53 -0.57 15.03 -11.98
CA ARG A 53 0.57 15.02 -12.91
C ARG A 53 0.76 16.39 -13.55
N ASP A 54 -0.31 16.99 -14.06
CA ASP A 54 -0.26 18.27 -14.75
C ASP A 54 0.07 19.42 -13.78
N TRP A 55 -0.38 19.32 -12.53
CA TRP A 55 0.02 20.25 -11.47
C TRP A 55 1.52 20.11 -11.13
N LEU A 56 2.01 18.89 -10.89
CA LEU A 56 3.43 18.61 -10.63
C LEU A 56 4.35 18.94 -11.81
N GLY A 57 3.82 18.94 -13.03
CA GLY A 57 4.54 19.36 -14.23
C GLY A 57 4.76 20.88 -14.30
N ARG A 58 3.81 21.67 -13.76
CA ARG A 58 3.87 23.15 -13.77
C ARG A 58 4.69 23.70 -12.61
N GLU A 59 4.51 23.16 -11.40
CA GLU A 59 5.17 23.62 -10.18
C GLU A 59 6.54 22.94 -10.03
N SER A 60 7.52 23.34 -10.84
CA SER A 60 8.81 22.65 -10.90
C SER A 60 9.69 22.82 -9.65
N GLU A 61 9.38 23.81 -8.81
CA GLU A 61 10.09 24.15 -7.57
C GLU A 61 9.28 23.89 -6.30
N ALA A 62 8.06 23.37 -6.40
CA ALA A 62 7.32 23.00 -5.22
C ALA A 62 8.06 21.86 -4.50
N GLU A 63 8.70 22.23 -3.39
CA GLU A 63 9.33 21.27 -2.50
C GLU A 63 8.22 20.35 -1.99
N LEU A 64 8.25 19.08 -2.43
CA LEU A 64 7.36 18.08 -1.85
C LEU A 64 7.63 18.07 -0.34
N PRO A 65 6.62 18.30 0.52
CA PRO A 65 6.85 18.29 1.95
C PRO A 65 7.53 16.98 2.32
N THR A 66 8.62 17.07 3.09
CA THR A 66 9.45 15.91 3.43
C THR A 66 8.57 14.83 4.04
N VAL A 67 8.25 13.80 3.26
CA VAL A 67 7.53 12.64 3.76
C VAL A 67 8.53 11.90 4.64
N PRO A 68 8.27 11.72 5.95
CA PRO A 68 9.17 10.94 6.79
C PRO A 68 9.34 9.57 6.12
N ALA A 69 10.58 9.08 6.02
CA ALA A 69 10.84 7.73 5.53
C ALA A 69 10.11 6.74 6.45
N VAL A 70 8.91 6.33 6.05
CA VAL A 70 8.16 5.30 6.77
C VAL A 70 8.72 3.97 6.30
N GLU A 71 9.66 3.43 7.07
CA GLU A 71 10.13 2.06 6.90
C GLU A 71 8.94 1.12 7.18
N HIS A 72 8.15 0.76 6.17
CA HIS A 72 7.28 -0.42 6.21
C HIS A 72 8.09 -1.69 5.95
N GLY A 73 9.26 -1.79 6.59
CA GLY A 73 10.00 -3.02 6.72
C GLY A 73 9.34 -3.87 7.80
N HIS A 74 8.47 -4.80 7.41
CA HIS A 74 8.16 -5.92 8.30
C HIS A 74 9.51 -6.59 8.64
N PRO A 75 9.86 -6.82 9.93
CA PRO A 75 11.10 -7.49 10.28
C PRO A 75 11.19 -8.81 9.50
N PRO A 76 12.40 -9.21 9.05
CA PRO A 76 12.58 -10.45 8.31
C PRO A 76 11.91 -11.57 9.11
N ALA A 77 11.00 -12.29 8.46
CA ALA A 77 10.34 -13.43 9.05
C ALA A 77 11.45 -14.36 9.57
N ARG A 78 11.51 -14.54 10.90
CA ARG A 78 12.35 -15.58 11.48
C ARG A 78 11.90 -16.88 10.82
N THR A 79 12.75 -17.44 9.97
CA THR A 79 12.57 -18.77 9.40
C THR A 79 12.57 -19.74 10.57
N ARG A 80 11.38 -20.03 11.12
CA ARG A 80 11.19 -21.22 11.92
C ARG A 80 11.51 -22.37 10.99
N ARG A 81 12.64 -23.04 11.23
CA ARG A 81 12.89 -24.39 10.73
C ARG A 81 11.66 -25.21 11.09
N VAL A 82 10.81 -25.47 10.11
CA VAL A 82 9.75 -26.45 10.21
C VAL A 82 10.47 -27.78 10.14
N ASP A 83 10.62 -28.46 11.27
CA ASP A 83 10.98 -29.87 11.28
C ASP A 83 9.92 -30.62 10.47
N ARG A 84 10.30 -31.01 9.26
CA ARG A 84 9.51 -31.90 8.40
C ARG A 84 9.49 -33.27 9.07
N ARG A 85 8.49 -33.53 9.91
CA ARG A 85 8.13 -34.90 10.26
C ARG A 85 7.59 -35.60 9.00
N PRO A 86 8.01 -36.83 8.71
CA PRO A 86 7.51 -37.58 7.56
C PRO A 86 6.01 -37.86 7.72
N HIS A 87 5.25 -37.58 6.66
CA HIS A 87 3.83 -37.91 6.56
C HIS A 87 3.67 -39.44 6.45
N PRO A 88 2.74 -40.06 7.21
CA PRO A 88 2.43 -41.47 7.03
C PRO A 88 1.70 -41.69 5.69
N ARG A 89 2.20 -42.67 4.94
CA ARG A 89 1.57 -43.18 3.71
C ARG A 89 0.26 -43.90 4.06
N GLY A 90 -0.77 -43.66 3.25
CA GLY A 90 -1.85 -44.61 3.02
C GLY A 90 -3.17 -44.32 3.73
N GLN A 91 -4.08 -43.64 3.03
CA GLN A 91 -5.50 -43.98 3.11
C GLN A 91 -6.07 -44.10 1.70
N PRO A 92 -6.82 -45.18 1.39
CA PRO A 92 -7.43 -45.36 0.09
C PRO A 92 -8.64 -44.44 -0.12
N HIS A 93 -8.71 -43.87 -1.32
CA HIS A 93 -9.80 -43.04 -1.80
C HIS A 93 -11.14 -43.78 -1.78
N ARG A 94 -12.16 -43.20 -1.13
CA ARG A 94 -13.57 -43.58 -1.33
C ARG A 94 -14.13 -42.86 -2.57
N PRO A 95 -14.88 -43.55 -3.44
CA PRO A 95 -15.46 -42.94 -4.64
C PRO A 95 -16.64 -42.02 -4.32
N ALA A 96 -16.75 -40.99 -5.18
CA ALA A 96 -17.69 -39.89 -5.12
C ALA A 96 -19.17 -40.34 -5.19
N ARG A 97 -19.98 -39.86 -4.25
CA ARG A 97 -21.44 -39.91 -4.37
C ARG A 97 -21.92 -38.74 -5.24
N ARG A 98 -22.31 -39.06 -6.48
CA ARG A 98 -23.13 -38.22 -7.36
C ARG A 98 -24.40 -37.79 -6.61
N ARG A 99 -24.58 -36.49 -6.38
CA ARG A 99 -25.90 -35.93 -6.03
C ARG A 99 -26.48 -35.26 -7.26
N ALA A 100 -27.64 -35.78 -7.64
CA ALA A 100 -28.44 -35.39 -8.77
C ALA A 100 -29.00 -33.96 -8.63
N HIS A 101 -29.25 -33.38 -9.79
CA HIS A 101 -29.90 -32.12 -10.07
C HIS A 101 -31.19 -31.89 -9.27
N ARG A 102 -31.32 -30.70 -8.67
CA ARG A 102 -32.61 -30.06 -8.42
C ARG A 102 -32.52 -28.58 -8.80
N ARG A 103 -33.16 -28.24 -9.93
CA ARG A 103 -33.57 -26.88 -10.27
C ARG A 103 -34.61 -26.39 -9.24
N PRO A 104 -34.54 -25.15 -8.76
CA PRO A 104 -35.71 -24.44 -8.28
C PRO A 104 -36.20 -23.44 -9.33
N ALA A 105 -37.52 -23.41 -9.48
CA ALA A 105 -38.28 -22.57 -10.40
C ALA A 105 -38.11 -21.07 -10.12
N GLU A 106 -38.13 -20.30 -11.20
CA GLU A 106 -38.35 -18.87 -11.23
C GLU A 106 -39.63 -18.49 -10.47
N ARG A 107 -39.49 -17.61 -9.48
CA ARG A 107 -40.61 -16.85 -8.92
C ARG A 107 -40.28 -15.37 -9.00
N THR A 108 -40.76 -14.76 -10.07
CA THR A 108 -40.90 -13.32 -10.23
C THR A 108 -41.89 -12.81 -9.17
N ARG A 109 -41.42 -11.98 -8.25
CA ARG A 109 -42.28 -11.12 -7.42
C ARG A 109 -41.75 -9.68 -7.48
N PRO A 110 -42.58 -8.69 -7.79
CA PRO A 110 -42.19 -7.29 -7.68
C PRO A 110 -42.21 -6.92 -6.20
N ARG A 111 -41.09 -6.39 -5.67
CA ARG A 111 -41.05 -5.77 -4.35
C ARG A 111 -40.85 -4.27 -4.50
N THR A 112 -41.92 -3.58 -4.11
CA THR A 112 -42.11 -2.17 -3.82
C THR A 112 -40.92 -1.54 -3.07
N ARG A 113 -40.50 -0.36 -3.55
CA ARG A 113 -39.57 0.56 -2.87
C ARG A 113 -40.16 1.00 -1.52
N PRO A 114 -39.40 0.97 -0.40
CA PRO A 114 -39.77 1.71 0.79
C PRO A 114 -39.44 3.19 0.63
N ALA A 115 -40.39 4.05 1.02
CA ALA A 115 -40.22 5.50 1.08
C ALA A 115 -39.18 5.89 2.15
N LEU A 116 -38.30 6.82 1.80
CA LEU A 116 -37.34 7.45 2.72
C LEU A 116 -38.06 8.43 3.66
N PRO A 117 -37.76 8.45 4.97
CA PRO A 117 -38.27 9.47 5.88
C PRO A 117 -37.48 10.79 5.76
N PRO A 118 -38.13 11.94 6.05
CA PRO A 118 -37.53 13.26 5.86
C PRO A 118 -36.56 13.66 6.98
N ALA A 119 -35.44 14.25 6.57
CA ALA A 119 -34.65 15.31 7.19
C ALA A 119 -34.50 15.36 8.74
N ALA A 120 -33.32 14.96 9.23
CA ALA A 120 -32.79 15.44 10.50
C ALA A 120 -31.84 16.64 10.27
N ARG A 121 -32.38 17.87 10.37
CA ARG A 121 -31.57 19.09 10.46
C ARG A 121 -30.95 19.19 11.86
N ARG A 122 -29.70 18.74 12.03
CA ARG A 122 -28.91 19.03 13.23
C ARG A 122 -28.18 20.37 13.08
N ARG A 123 -28.60 21.35 13.89
CA ARG A 123 -27.93 22.64 14.06
C ARG A 123 -26.57 22.44 14.74
N LEU A 124 -25.49 22.80 14.04
CA LEU A 124 -24.16 22.91 14.63
C LEU A 124 -24.12 24.18 15.50
N ARG A 125 -24.17 24.03 16.83
CA ARG A 125 -23.88 25.12 17.78
C ARG A 125 -22.37 25.25 17.93
N ILE A 126 -21.78 26.26 17.28
CA ILE A 126 -20.42 26.71 17.52
C ILE A 126 -20.38 27.35 18.92
N ARG A 127 -19.72 26.70 19.88
CA ARG A 127 -19.39 27.32 21.18
C ARG A 127 -18.23 28.30 20.98
N ARG A 128 -18.50 29.60 21.16
CA ARG A 128 -17.45 30.62 21.33
C ARG A 128 -16.65 30.31 22.61
N ARG A 129 -15.33 30.23 22.49
CA ARG A 129 -14.40 30.23 23.65
C ARG A 129 -14.45 31.60 24.33
N PRO A 130 -14.36 31.68 25.67
CA PRO A 130 -14.09 32.93 26.35
C PRO A 130 -12.65 33.37 26.13
N SER A 131 -12.50 34.69 25.95
CA SER A 131 -11.23 35.41 25.85
C SER A 131 -10.33 35.12 27.05
N HIS A 132 -9.06 34.85 26.77
CA HIS A 132 -8.04 34.66 27.79
C HIS A 132 -7.44 36.02 28.16
N ASP A 133 -7.42 36.29 29.46
CA ASP A 133 -6.93 37.50 30.12
C ASP A 133 -5.38 37.47 30.20
N PRO A 134 -4.64 38.46 29.66
CA PRO A 134 -3.19 38.48 29.70
C PRO A 134 -2.68 39.26 30.91
N ALA A 135 -2.62 38.64 32.09
CA ALA A 135 -1.90 39.21 33.22
C ALA A 135 -1.40 38.15 34.22
N ARG A 136 -0.19 37.63 33.99
CA ARG A 136 0.84 37.33 35.02
C ARG A 136 1.97 36.52 34.40
N THR A 137 3.09 37.18 34.17
CA THR A 137 4.42 36.57 34.02
C THR A 137 5.00 36.33 35.41
N PRO A 138 5.23 35.08 35.84
CA PRO A 138 6.16 34.81 36.91
C PRO A 138 7.59 34.73 36.37
N ASP A 139 8.48 35.39 37.09
CA ASP A 139 9.91 35.55 36.85
C ASP A 139 10.66 34.21 36.94
N PRO A 140 11.36 33.74 35.88
CA PRO A 140 12.08 32.46 35.87
C PRO A 140 13.56 32.65 36.21
N ALA A 141 13.88 33.14 37.41
CA ALA A 141 15.25 33.17 37.91
C ALA A 141 15.29 32.66 39.35
N SER A 142 15.53 31.35 39.51
CA SER A 142 16.20 30.68 40.65
C SER A 142 15.58 29.31 40.93
N SER A 143 16.07 28.29 40.25
CA SER A 143 16.00 26.92 40.77
C SER A 143 17.20 26.13 40.26
N PRO A 144 18.04 25.58 41.17
CA PRO A 144 19.19 24.78 40.76
C PRO A 144 18.73 23.47 40.09
N PRO A 145 19.52 22.93 39.13
CA PRO A 145 19.17 21.71 38.42
C PRO A 145 19.13 20.52 39.39
N ARG A 146 17.94 19.93 39.57
CA ARG A 146 17.79 18.69 40.35
C ARG A 146 18.47 17.53 39.61
N PRO A 147 19.36 16.76 40.27
CA PRO A 147 20.02 15.63 39.64
C PRO A 147 19.02 14.49 39.32
N GLY A 148 18.97 14.10 38.04
CA GLY A 148 18.84 12.69 37.65
C GLY A 148 17.53 11.94 37.94
N ARG A 149 16.34 12.57 37.86
CA ARG A 149 15.09 11.78 37.78
C ARG A 149 15.01 11.08 36.43
N ARG A 150 15.45 9.81 36.37
CA ARG A 150 15.14 8.91 35.25
C ARG A 150 13.63 8.86 35.10
N LEU A 151 13.10 9.39 33.99
CA LEU A 151 11.69 9.26 33.65
C LEU A 151 11.40 7.78 33.36
N LEU A 152 10.95 7.08 34.39
CA LEU A 152 10.34 5.78 34.26
C LEU A 152 8.92 5.97 33.69
N ASP A 153 8.46 5.01 32.88
CA ASP A 153 7.05 4.97 32.50
C ASP A 153 6.16 4.61 33.70
N ARG A 154 4.83 4.58 33.50
CA ARG A 154 3.86 4.21 34.56
C ARG A 154 4.08 2.80 35.14
N ARG A 155 4.95 1.98 34.54
CA ARG A 155 5.32 0.62 34.98
C ARG A 155 6.74 0.54 35.51
N GLY A 156 7.40 1.67 35.79
CA GLY A 156 8.76 1.67 36.33
C GLY A 156 9.84 1.29 35.30
N ARG A 157 9.53 1.24 34.00
CA ARG A 157 10.51 0.88 32.97
C ARG A 157 11.21 2.13 32.44
N PRO A 158 12.52 2.07 32.14
CA PRO A 158 13.19 3.18 31.49
C PRO A 158 12.48 3.50 30.17
N ARG A 159 12.02 4.74 30.01
CA ARG A 159 11.49 5.20 28.72
C ARG A 159 12.57 4.99 27.67
N ARG A 160 12.34 4.04 26.76
CA ARG A 160 13.15 3.93 25.54
C ARG A 160 13.10 5.29 24.86
N ARG A 161 14.26 5.92 24.67
CA ARG A 161 14.34 7.13 23.84
C ARG A 161 13.69 6.78 22.51
N ALA A 162 12.72 7.59 22.09
CA ALA A 162 12.17 7.46 20.75
C ALA A 162 13.36 7.49 19.77
N PRO A 163 13.41 6.58 18.78
CA PRO A 163 14.45 6.64 17.77
C PRO A 163 14.47 8.05 17.19
N ARG A 164 15.65 8.67 17.16
CA ARG A 164 15.81 9.96 16.50
C ARG A 164 15.43 9.76 15.02
N PRO A 165 14.65 10.68 14.42
CA PRO A 165 14.41 10.62 12.99
C PRO A 165 15.76 10.63 12.27
N ARG A 166 15.96 9.69 11.35
CA ARG A 166 17.13 9.71 10.45
C ARG A 166 17.06 11.00 9.64
N ALA A 167 18.21 11.61 9.35
CA ALA A 167 18.27 12.73 8.43
C ALA A 167 17.64 12.30 7.08
N PRO A 168 16.92 13.20 6.39
CA PRO A 168 16.37 12.89 5.07
C PRO A 168 17.51 12.49 4.13
N LEU A 169 17.31 11.43 3.37
CA LEU A 169 18.25 11.03 2.32
C LEU A 169 18.11 12.01 1.16
N SER A 170 19.23 12.49 0.62
CA SER A 170 19.21 13.23 -0.64
C SER A 170 18.83 12.28 -1.77
N SER A 171 18.01 12.76 -2.72
CA SER A 171 17.72 12.00 -3.95
C SER A 171 18.99 11.68 -4.75
N ARG A 172 20.08 12.42 -4.53
CA ARG A 172 21.40 12.14 -5.12
C ARG A 172 22.06 10.90 -4.51
N ASP A 173 21.75 10.55 -3.27
CA ASP A 173 22.38 9.42 -2.58
C ASP A 173 21.61 8.11 -2.74
N VAL A 174 20.43 8.17 -3.39
CA VAL A 174 19.56 7.02 -3.63
C VAL A 174 19.75 6.55 -5.09
N PRO A 175 20.49 5.44 -5.34
CA PRO A 175 20.76 4.98 -6.71
C PRO A 175 19.50 4.50 -7.43
N TRP A 176 18.54 3.98 -6.66
CA TRP A 176 17.24 3.55 -7.12
C TRP A 176 16.23 3.55 -5.97
N ALA A 177 14.95 3.64 -6.31
CA ALA A 177 13.82 3.48 -5.42
C ALA A 177 12.75 2.62 -6.11
N ALA A 178 11.96 1.89 -5.32
CA ALA A 178 10.88 1.06 -5.83
C ALA A 178 9.57 1.44 -5.15
N LEU A 179 8.48 1.38 -5.90
CA LEU A 179 7.12 1.53 -5.39
C LEU A 179 6.29 0.37 -5.93
N ALA A 180 5.58 -0.34 -5.05
CA ALA A 180 4.87 -1.56 -5.42
C ALA A 180 3.53 -1.60 -4.65
N THR A 181 2.43 -1.93 -5.34
CA THR A 181 1.15 -2.18 -4.65
C THR A 181 1.26 -3.40 -3.74
N ASP A 182 0.34 -3.57 -2.81
CA ASP A 182 0.36 -4.77 -1.96
C ASP A 182 0.07 -6.03 -2.78
N GLY A 183 -0.83 -5.88 -3.75
CA GLY A 183 -1.10 -6.70 -4.90
C GLY A 183 0.05 -6.72 -5.91
N ALA A 184 1.24 -6.19 -5.64
CA ALA A 184 2.53 -6.49 -6.33
C ALA A 184 3.50 -7.22 -5.36
N CYS A 185 3.65 -6.67 -4.15
CA CYS A 185 4.69 -7.02 -3.19
C CYS A 185 4.48 -8.36 -2.48
N LYS A 186 3.25 -8.69 -2.03
CA LYS A 186 3.01 -9.87 -1.18
C LYS A 186 3.38 -11.18 -1.89
N PRO A 187 2.94 -11.45 -3.13
CA PRO A 187 3.30 -12.69 -3.82
C PRO A 187 4.73 -12.69 -4.33
N MET A 188 5.33 -11.53 -4.69
CA MET A 188 6.75 -11.48 -5.01
C MET A 188 7.60 -12.00 -3.85
N ARG A 189 7.32 -11.54 -2.63
CA ARG A 189 7.99 -12.05 -1.42
C ARG A 189 7.72 -13.54 -1.19
N HIS A 190 6.47 -13.99 -1.38
CA HIS A 190 6.13 -15.40 -1.22
C HIS A 190 6.90 -16.31 -2.20
N LEU A 191 7.10 -15.85 -3.43
CA LEU A 191 7.77 -16.57 -4.50
C LEU A 191 9.29 -16.36 -4.54
N GLY A 192 9.85 -15.54 -3.64
CA GLY A 192 11.27 -15.19 -3.63
C GLY A 192 11.71 -14.36 -4.84
N LEU A 193 10.80 -13.51 -5.35
CA LEU A 193 11.01 -12.61 -6.49
C LEU A 193 11.27 -11.16 -6.05
N ASP A 194 11.52 -10.91 -4.77
CA ASP A 194 11.72 -9.58 -4.16
C ASP A 194 13.20 -9.18 -3.99
N ASP A 195 14.07 -9.63 -4.91
CA ASP A 195 15.46 -9.16 -5.03
C ASP A 195 15.52 -7.76 -5.65
N TRP A 196 15.17 -6.74 -4.85
CA TRP A 196 15.04 -5.35 -5.30
C TRP A 196 16.27 -4.78 -6.02
N PRO A 197 17.52 -5.01 -5.59
CA PRO A 197 18.70 -4.59 -6.34
C PRO A 197 18.74 -5.15 -7.77
N ARG A 198 18.39 -6.43 -7.96
CA ARG A 198 18.31 -7.05 -9.28
C ARG A 198 17.14 -6.51 -10.10
N LEU A 199 15.99 -6.28 -9.47
CA LEU A 199 14.84 -5.66 -10.13
C LEU A 199 15.16 -4.25 -10.62
N ALA A 200 15.97 -3.50 -9.87
CA ALA A 200 16.36 -2.14 -10.23
C ALA A 200 17.20 -2.09 -11.51
N THR A 201 17.84 -3.19 -11.92
CA THR A 201 18.59 -3.28 -13.17
C THR A 201 17.78 -3.81 -14.36
N MET A 202 16.57 -4.34 -14.13
CA MET A 202 15.73 -4.88 -15.20
C MET A 202 15.17 -3.79 -16.12
N ASP A 203 14.85 -4.15 -17.36
CA ASP A 203 14.08 -3.31 -18.26
C ASP A 203 12.56 -3.46 -18.02
N GLU A 204 11.78 -2.69 -18.76
CA GLU A 204 10.31 -2.67 -18.64
C GLU A 204 9.69 -4.03 -18.98
N ASP A 205 10.15 -4.67 -20.04
CA ASP A 205 9.64 -5.98 -20.46
C ASP A 205 9.94 -7.07 -19.43
N ALA A 206 11.12 -7.06 -18.81
CA ALA A 206 11.48 -8.01 -17.76
C ALA A 206 10.63 -7.80 -16.49
N ILE A 207 10.38 -6.54 -16.10
CA ILE A 207 9.49 -6.21 -14.99
C ILE A 207 8.05 -6.66 -15.33
N HIS A 208 7.57 -6.42 -16.55
CA HIS A 208 6.26 -6.84 -17.00
C HIS A 208 6.10 -8.37 -16.98
N ARG A 209 7.07 -9.10 -17.54
CA ARG A 209 7.10 -10.58 -17.50
C ARG A 209 7.10 -11.11 -16.07
N LEU A 210 7.73 -10.42 -15.13
CA LEU A 210 7.69 -10.79 -13.72
C LEU A 210 6.28 -10.66 -13.14
N LEU A 211 5.56 -9.58 -13.46
CA LEU A 211 4.17 -9.43 -13.03
C LEU A 211 3.25 -10.47 -13.68
N VAL A 212 3.43 -10.78 -14.96
CA VAL A 212 2.66 -11.82 -15.68
C VAL A 212 2.89 -13.18 -15.04
N ARG A 213 4.16 -13.57 -14.83
CA ARG A 213 4.51 -14.85 -14.16
C ARG A 213 3.81 -15.01 -12.82
N ARG A 214 3.64 -13.91 -12.10
CA ARG A 214 2.95 -13.92 -10.81
C ARG A 214 1.44 -14.10 -10.98
N GLU A 215 0.81 -13.35 -11.89
CA GLU A 215 -0.60 -13.54 -12.19
C GLU A 215 -0.88 -14.99 -12.63
N ASP A 216 0.00 -15.58 -13.44
CA ASP A 216 -0.09 -16.97 -13.86
C ASP A 216 -0.01 -17.94 -12.66
N TRP A 217 0.86 -17.67 -11.70
CA TRP A 217 0.93 -18.47 -10.48
C TRP A 217 -0.36 -18.36 -9.66
N GLU A 218 -0.91 -17.15 -9.48
CA GLU A 218 -2.19 -16.96 -8.80
C GLU A 218 -3.32 -17.72 -9.50
N ARG A 219 -3.33 -17.70 -10.84
CA ARG A 219 -4.40 -18.28 -11.67
C ARG A 219 -4.35 -19.80 -11.71
N HIS A 220 -3.17 -20.37 -11.81
CA HIS A 220 -3.01 -21.80 -12.12
C HIS A 220 -2.47 -22.61 -10.94
N SER A 221 -1.66 -22.00 -10.08
CA SER A 221 -0.98 -22.71 -8.97
C SER A 221 -1.66 -22.47 -7.62
N ASP A 222 -2.25 -21.30 -7.38
CA ASP A 222 -2.95 -20.99 -6.14
C ASP A 222 -4.31 -20.27 -6.35
N PRO A 223 -5.21 -20.79 -7.20
CA PRO A 223 -6.48 -20.13 -7.54
C PRO A 223 -7.44 -19.97 -6.35
N ALA A 224 -7.27 -20.80 -5.31
CA ALA A 224 -8.10 -20.77 -4.11
C ALA A 224 -7.43 -20.06 -2.94
N ALA A 225 -6.29 -19.37 -3.17
CA ALA A 225 -5.54 -18.65 -2.13
C ALA A 225 -5.19 -19.53 -0.91
N GLN A 226 -4.86 -20.79 -1.14
CA GLN A 226 -4.53 -21.75 -0.08
C GLN A 226 -3.06 -21.64 0.33
N GLN A 227 -2.17 -21.38 -0.62
CA GLN A 227 -0.73 -21.24 -0.38
C GLN A 227 -0.37 -19.84 0.13
N LEU A 228 -0.99 -18.81 -0.46
CA LEU A 228 -0.90 -17.44 0.00
C LEU A 228 -2.31 -16.90 0.30
N PRO A 229 -2.77 -16.96 1.57
CA PRO A 229 -4.09 -16.47 1.96
C PRO A 229 -4.32 -15.01 1.57
N ARG A 230 -5.39 -14.77 0.79
CA ARG A 230 -5.79 -13.47 0.29
C ARG A 230 -7.30 -13.41 0.06
N ALA A 231 -7.87 -12.21 0.13
CA ALA A 231 -9.30 -11.98 -0.02
C ALA A 231 -9.77 -12.07 -1.48
N GLN A 232 -8.90 -11.71 -2.42
CA GLN A 232 -9.16 -11.78 -3.86
C GLN A 232 -8.14 -12.73 -4.51
N CYS A 233 -8.59 -13.55 -5.45
CA CYS A 233 -7.72 -14.47 -6.18
C CYS A 233 -6.68 -13.70 -7.00
N HIS A 234 -7.15 -12.65 -7.68
CA HIS A 234 -6.37 -11.72 -8.48
C HIS A 234 -6.60 -10.32 -7.94
N ASP A 235 -5.53 -9.73 -7.43
CA ASP A 235 -5.48 -8.32 -7.08
C ASP A 235 -4.75 -7.58 -8.20
N ASP A 236 -5.02 -6.29 -8.32
CA ASP A 236 -4.29 -5.42 -9.23
C ASP A 236 -2.83 -5.30 -8.76
N LYS A 237 -1.93 -5.10 -9.72
CA LYS A 237 -0.48 -5.18 -9.52
C LYS A 237 0.16 -3.98 -10.17
N GLY A 238 0.74 -3.09 -9.38
CA GLY A 238 1.56 -1.98 -9.88
C GLY A 238 2.98 -2.08 -9.34
N LEU A 239 3.97 -1.95 -10.22
CA LEU A 239 5.38 -1.87 -9.85
C LEU A 239 6.07 -0.73 -10.61
N VAL A 240 6.74 0.15 -9.85
CA VAL A 240 7.55 1.24 -10.37
C VAL A 240 8.97 1.10 -9.88
N MET A 241 9.91 1.16 -10.81
CA MET A 241 11.32 1.29 -10.52
C MET A 241 11.81 2.66 -10.94
N LEU A 242 12.26 3.45 -9.96
CA LEU A 242 12.99 4.68 -10.18
C LEU A 242 14.47 4.38 -10.08
N ARG A 243 15.24 4.76 -11.08
CA ARG A 243 16.71 4.63 -11.02
C ARG A 243 17.38 5.86 -11.56
N ARG A 244 18.57 6.16 -11.07
CA ARG A 244 19.43 7.13 -11.76
C ARG A 244 19.70 6.56 -13.16
N PRO A 245 19.62 7.38 -14.23
CA PRO A 245 20.16 6.95 -15.50
C PRO A 245 21.60 6.54 -15.21
N GLY A 246 21.91 5.26 -15.42
CA GLY A 246 23.28 4.83 -15.33
C GLY A 246 24.07 5.67 -16.32
N THR A 247 25.15 6.29 -15.87
CA THR A 247 26.34 6.38 -16.69
C THR A 247 26.67 4.92 -17.01
N MET A 248 26.04 4.32 -18.01
CA MET A 248 26.50 3.03 -18.49
C MET A 248 27.91 3.31 -18.97
N SER A 249 28.88 2.92 -18.15
CA SER A 249 30.25 2.82 -18.58
C SER A 249 30.20 1.88 -19.78
N THR A 250 30.25 2.46 -20.96
CA THR A 250 30.66 1.80 -22.18
C THR A 250 32.09 1.33 -21.91
N THR A 251 32.21 0.19 -21.25
CA THR A 251 33.44 -0.59 -21.25
C THR A 251 33.46 -1.27 -22.61
N THR A 252 34.01 -0.56 -23.58
CA THR A 252 34.42 -1.07 -24.89
C THR A 252 35.68 -1.90 -24.71
#